data_AF-A0A1H6D3M4-F1
#
_entry.id   AF-A0A1H6D3M4-F1
#
_cell.length_a   1.000
_cell.length_b   1.000
_cell.length_c   1.000
_cell.angle_alpha   90.00
_cell.angle_beta   90.00
_cell.angle_gamma   90.00
#
_symmetry.space_group_name_H-M   'P 1'
#
loop_
_entity.id
_entity.type
_entity.pdbx_description
1 polymer ?
#
loop_
_entity_poly.entity_id
_entity_poly.type
_entity_poly.pdbx_seq_one_letter_code
_entity_poly.pdbx_strand_id
1 'polypeptide(L)'
;MSTRLRFAEDPGGAAVVEADLAAFLGRLVRWDKAAVVRLRSAAGEAALGVFGQPPFGGVLAVKSLALAGEGAAAVVDATVSAGQLLESVGEAVGGGQFTVPPSVTGPAWAGVLPPREGWRRVAEMEATAVREVAARAVAEFRERTESLVPERRGRAELDALAEELWSRPLPGGGAGVTLRVVHAAHALGFLPARRSGEAADEAVAVLAAGPWVRLRTGYGSVAMRGASAASGLTVSPGMTVSPV
;
A
#
# COMPACT_ATOMS: atom_id res chain seq x y z
N MET A 1 3.81 13.50 24.91
CA MET A 1 3.53 12.19 25.51
C MET A 1 3.82 11.13 24.46
N SER A 2 4.59 10.10 24.80
CA SER A 2 4.89 9.01 23.87
C SER A 2 3.80 7.95 23.97
N THR A 3 3.19 7.55 22.85
CA THR A 3 2.13 6.53 22.84
C THR A 3 2.77 5.16 22.68
N ARG A 4 2.52 4.24 23.60
CA ARG A 4 3.00 2.86 23.51
C ARG A 4 1.86 1.93 23.12
N LEU A 5 2.11 1.05 22.16
CA LEU A 5 1.14 0.08 21.65
C LEU A 5 1.68 -1.33 21.83
N ARG A 6 0.76 -2.29 21.95
CA ARG A 6 1.09 -3.72 22.08
C ARG A 6 0.36 -4.53 21.02
N PHE A 7 1.06 -5.43 20.33
CA PHE A 7 0.45 -6.39 19.43
C PHE A 7 -0.41 -7.40 20.20
N ALA A 8 -1.52 -7.83 19.61
CA ALA A 8 -2.24 -8.98 20.11
C ALA A 8 -1.42 -10.26 19.94
N GLU A 9 -1.66 -11.24 20.81
CA GLU A 9 -1.08 -12.58 20.65
C GLU A 9 -1.76 -13.27 19.46
N ASP A 10 -1.02 -13.43 18.36
CA ASP A 10 -1.39 -14.28 17.22
C ASP A 10 -0.99 -15.75 17.53
N PRO A 11 -1.55 -16.79 16.88
CA PRO A 11 -1.13 -18.18 17.13
C PRO A 11 0.37 -18.42 16.89
N GLY A 12 1.02 -17.57 16.09
CA GLY A 12 2.48 -17.56 15.86
C GLY A 12 3.29 -16.73 16.87
N GLY A 13 2.64 -16.03 17.80
CA GLY A 13 3.25 -15.16 18.80
C GLY A 13 3.55 -13.74 18.30
N ALA A 14 3.76 -12.82 19.25
CA ALA A 14 4.01 -11.40 18.96
C ALA A 14 5.23 -11.16 18.05
N ALA A 15 6.24 -12.04 18.12
CA ALA A 15 7.44 -11.96 17.28
C ALA A 15 7.15 -12.10 15.77
N VAL A 16 6.12 -12.87 15.38
CA VAL A 16 5.72 -12.99 13.97
C VAL A 16 5.11 -11.69 13.48
N VAL A 17 4.24 -11.08 14.28
CA VAL A 17 3.59 -9.79 13.97
C VAL A 17 4.64 -8.67 13.91
N GLU A 18 5.59 -8.65 14.84
CA GLU A 18 6.75 -7.75 14.85
C GLU A 18 7.56 -7.87 13.56
N ALA A 19 7.98 -9.10 13.21
CA ALA A 19 8.77 -9.36 12.02
C ALA A 19 8.03 -8.97 10.73
N ASP A 20 6.73 -9.22 10.68
CA ASP A 20 5.88 -8.91 9.53
C ASP A 20 5.68 -7.39 9.33
N LEU A 21 5.44 -6.63 10.41
CA LEU A 21 5.43 -5.17 10.36
C LEU A 21 6.81 -4.61 10.00
N ALA A 22 7.88 -5.13 10.61
CA ALA A 22 9.25 -4.70 10.32
C ALA A 22 9.61 -4.95 8.85
N ALA A 23 9.22 -6.10 8.28
CA ALA A 23 9.44 -6.40 6.87
C ALA A 23 8.67 -5.43 5.96
N PHE A 24 7.42 -5.09 6.29
CA PHE A 24 6.64 -4.10 5.53
C PHE A 24 7.29 -2.71 5.55
N LEU A 25 7.66 -2.21 6.73
CA LEU A 25 8.31 -0.90 6.89
C LEU A 25 9.69 -0.88 6.22
N GLY A 26 10.48 -1.95 6.38
CA GLY A 26 11.77 -2.10 5.72
C GLY A 26 11.67 -2.05 4.18
N ARG A 27 10.63 -2.66 3.60
CA ARG A 27 10.39 -2.58 2.15
C ARG A 27 9.99 -1.18 1.70
N LEU A 28 9.20 -0.43 2.48
CA LEU A 28 8.92 0.98 2.19
C LEU A 28 10.21 1.82 2.23
N VAL A 29 10.99 1.69 3.31
CA VAL A 29 12.25 2.42 3.52
C VAL A 29 13.32 2.06 2.48
N ARG A 30 13.26 0.85 1.92
CA ARG A 30 14.13 0.44 0.81
C ARG A 30 13.84 1.25 -0.46
N TRP A 31 12.58 1.58 -0.72
CA TRP A 31 12.18 2.37 -1.89
C TRP A 31 12.31 3.87 -1.68
N ASP A 32 12.01 4.35 -0.47
CA ASP A 32 12.14 5.75 -0.09
C ASP A 32 12.63 5.86 1.36
N LYS A 33 13.84 6.40 1.55
CA LYS A 33 14.43 6.59 2.88
C LYS A 33 13.68 7.61 3.74
N ALA A 34 12.93 8.51 3.10
CA ALA A 34 12.07 9.49 3.75
C ALA A 34 10.61 9.01 3.87
N ALA A 35 10.33 7.73 3.60
CA ALA A 35 8.98 7.19 3.68
C ALA A 35 8.35 7.48 5.05
N VAL A 36 7.09 7.91 5.01
CA VAL A 36 6.25 8.05 6.18
C VAL A 36 5.09 7.08 6.12
N VAL A 37 4.55 6.74 7.29
CA VAL A 37 3.31 5.97 7.41
C VAL A 37 2.31 6.71 8.26
N ARG A 38 1.03 6.62 7.90
CA ARG A 38 -0.07 7.09 8.74
C ARG A 38 -0.61 5.92 9.54
N LEU A 39 -0.68 6.09 10.85
CA LEU A 39 -1.21 5.15 11.82
C LEU A 39 -2.63 5.58 12.18
N ARG A 40 -3.58 4.65 12.10
CA ARG A 40 -4.98 4.89 12.48
C ARG A 40 -5.51 3.75 13.34
N SER A 41 -6.01 4.09 14.52
CA SER A 41 -6.89 3.25 15.35
C SER A 41 -8.04 4.12 15.85
N ALA A 42 -9.26 3.58 15.86
CA ALA A 42 -10.40 4.28 16.44
C ALA A 42 -10.64 3.87 17.89
N ALA A 43 -11.40 4.69 18.61
CA ALA A 43 -11.77 4.40 19.99
C ALA A 43 -12.50 3.06 20.08
N GLY A 44 -12.01 2.18 20.96
CA GLY A 44 -12.60 0.85 21.16
C GLY A 44 -12.28 -0.18 20.08
N GLU A 45 -11.40 0.14 19.12
CA GLU A 45 -10.98 -0.80 18.07
C GLU A 45 -9.59 -1.35 18.37
N ALA A 46 -9.53 -2.66 18.64
CA ALA A 46 -8.29 -3.38 18.87
C ALA A 46 -7.50 -3.67 17.56
N ALA A 47 -7.49 -2.72 16.62
CA ALA A 47 -6.78 -2.85 15.35
C ALA A 47 -6.10 -1.55 14.94
N LEU A 48 -4.83 -1.66 14.54
CA LEU A 48 -4.04 -0.58 13.97
C LEU A 48 -3.97 -0.73 12.45
N GLY A 49 -4.44 0.28 11.74
CA GLY A 49 -4.15 0.46 10.32
C GLY A 49 -2.84 1.23 10.13
N VAL A 50 -1.90 0.64 9.41
CA VAL A 50 -0.63 1.26 8.98
C VAL A 50 -0.71 1.50 7.48
N PHE A 51 -0.79 2.76 7.09
CA PHE A 51 -0.94 3.19 5.70
C PHE A 51 0.39 3.77 5.21
N GLY A 52 0.86 3.35 4.04
CA GLY A 52 2.06 3.89 3.41
C GLY A 52 1.88 4.03 1.90
N GLN A 53 2.55 5.00 1.30
CA GLN A 53 2.56 5.17 -0.15
C GLN A 53 3.94 4.81 -0.70
N PRO A 54 4.09 3.68 -1.43
CA PRO A 54 5.31 3.43 -2.17
C PRO A 54 5.40 4.39 -3.38
N PRO A 55 6.60 4.61 -3.96
CA PRO A 55 6.83 5.54 -5.06
C PRO A 55 6.37 4.96 -6.42
N PHE A 56 5.22 4.29 -6.47
CA PHE A 56 4.67 3.66 -7.67
C PHE A 56 3.51 4.45 -8.29
N GLY A 57 3.08 5.54 -7.65
CA GLY A 57 2.06 6.46 -8.15
C GLY A 57 0.62 6.14 -7.73
N GLY A 58 0.01 6.93 -6.84
CA GLY A 58 -1.43 6.85 -6.57
C GLY A 58 -1.94 5.54 -5.93
N VAL A 59 -1.03 4.71 -5.39
CA VAL A 59 -1.37 3.52 -4.61
C VAL A 59 -1.06 3.73 -3.13
N LEU A 60 -1.83 3.07 -2.27
CA LEU A 60 -1.65 3.05 -0.82
C LEU A 60 -1.57 1.60 -0.36
N ALA A 61 -0.47 1.24 0.27
CA ALA A 61 -0.31 -0.01 0.97
C ALA A 61 -0.90 0.10 2.37
N VAL A 62 -1.62 -0.93 2.79
CA VAL A 62 -2.31 -0.98 4.07
C VAL A 62 -1.95 -2.29 4.76
N LYS A 63 -1.35 -2.17 5.95
CA LYS A 63 -1.19 -3.25 6.91
C LYS A 63 -2.22 -3.07 8.01
N SER A 64 -2.84 -4.15 8.45
CA SER A 64 -3.75 -4.15 9.60
C SER A 64 -3.21 -5.12 10.62
N LEU A 65 -3.12 -4.68 11.87
CA LEU A 65 -2.52 -5.43 12.97
C LEU A 65 -3.48 -5.40 14.15
N ALA A 66 -3.66 -6.54 14.81
CA ALA A 66 -4.43 -6.59 16.04
C ALA A 66 -3.60 -5.99 17.19
N LEU A 67 -4.25 -5.20 18.04
CA LEU A 67 -3.67 -4.61 19.24
C LEU A 67 -4.22 -5.29 20.50
N ALA A 68 -3.45 -5.28 21.58
CA ALA A 68 -3.87 -5.76 22.90
C ALA A 68 -3.43 -4.81 24.02
N GLY A 69 -3.87 -5.11 25.25
CA GLY A 69 -3.57 -4.32 26.44
C GLY A 69 -4.23 -2.95 26.46
N GLU A 70 -3.78 -2.08 27.37
CA GLU A 70 -4.35 -0.74 27.57
C GLU A 70 -4.28 0.14 26.31
N GLY A 71 -3.28 -0.09 25.45
CA GLY A 71 -3.12 0.60 24.17
C GLY A 71 -4.12 0.19 23.09
N ALA A 72 -4.85 -0.92 23.26
CA ALA A 72 -5.84 -1.38 22.27
C ALA A 72 -7.07 -0.47 22.19
N ALA A 73 -7.39 0.26 23.26
CA ALA A 73 -8.48 1.25 23.26
C ALA A 73 -7.99 2.65 22.86
N ALA A 74 -6.69 2.85 22.68
CA ALA A 74 -6.12 4.16 22.38
C ALA A 74 -6.49 4.60 20.97
N VAL A 75 -7.01 5.83 20.86
CA VAL A 75 -7.17 6.49 19.56
C VAL A 75 -5.79 6.88 19.05
N VAL A 76 -5.42 6.34 17.90
CA VAL A 76 -4.16 6.68 17.23
C VAL A 76 -4.52 7.34 15.92
N ASP A 77 -4.03 8.56 15.72
CA ASP A 77 -4.01 9.22 14.42
C ASP A 77 -2.73 10.04 14.30
N ALA A 78 -1.70 9.42 13.72
CA ALA A 78 -0.37 10.00 13.63
C ALA A 78 0.25 9.68 12.28
N THR A 79 0.96 10.64 11.69
CA THR A 79 1.86 10.35 10.57
C THR A 79 3.28 10.39 11.10
N VAL A 80 4.05 9.31 10.89
CA VAL A 80 5.38 9.12 11.49
C VAL A 80 6.38 8.67 10.42
N SER A 81 7.67 8.86 10.68
CA SER A 81 8.73 8.26 9.85
C SER A 81 8.63 6.73 9.88
N ALA A 82 8.63 6.10 8.71
CA ALA A 82 8.63 4.65 8.60
C ALA A 82 9.93 4.04 9.15
N GLY A 83 11.06 4.76 9.01
CA GLY A 83 12.36 4.34 9.55
C GLY A 83 12.39 4.34 11.07
N GLN A 84 11.91 5.42 11.71
CA GLN A 84 11.85 5.47 13.17
C GLN A 84 10.85 4.47 13.75
N LEU A 85 9.73 4.22 13.06
CA LEU A 85 8.80 3.19 13.48
C LEU A 85 9.42 1.79 13.34
N LEU A 86 10.18 1.54 12.28
CA LEU A 86 10.92 0.29 12.09
C LEU A 86 11.93 0.05 13.22
N GLU A 87 12.70 1.07 13.59
CA GLU A 87 13.63 1.03 14.73
C GLU A 87 12.88 0.70 16.02
N SER A 88 11.78 1.41 16.31
CA SER A 88 11.00 1.15 17.53
C SER A 88 10.37 -0.24 17.58
N VAL A 89 9.95 -0.80 16.43
CA VAL A 89 9.45 -2.19 16.35
C VAL A 89 10.60 -3.19 16.51
N GLY A 90 11.79 -2.90 15.99
CA GLY A 90 12.98 -3.73 16.17
C GLY A 90 13.48 -3.79 17.62
N GLU A 91 13.35 -2.70 18.36
CA GLU A 91 13.69 -2.62 19.80
C GLU A 91 12.70 -3.38 20.69
N ALA A 92 11.53 -3.76 20.18
CA ALA A 92 10.49 -4.46 20.93
C ALA A 92 10.87 -5.89 21.37
N VAL A 93 12.01 -6.43 20.89
CA VAL A 93 12.54 -7.81 21.00
C VAL A 93 11.75 -8.71 21.96
N GLY A 94 10.67 -9.33 21.45
CA GLY A 94 9.90 -10.37 22.14
C GLY A 94 8.86 -9.89 23.16
N GLY A 95 8.80 -8.58 23.44
CA GLY A 95 7.85 -7.98 24.37
C GLY A 95 6.50 -7.61 23.74
N GLY A 96 6.37 -7.63 22.41
CA GLY A 96 5.14 -7.30 21.70
C GLY A 96 4.79 -5.82 21.74
N GLN A 97 5.68 -4.96 22.25
CA GLN A 97 5.39 -3.55 22.55
C GLN A 97 6.32 -2.62 21.80
N PHE A 98 5.76 -1.62 21.13
CA PHE A 98 6.52 -0.59 20.43
C PHE A 98 5.99 0.80 20.77
N THR A 99 6.84 1.80 20.55
CA THR A 99 6.54 3.19 20.83
C THR A 99 6.24 3.91 19.51
N VAL A 100 5.14 4.64 19.45
CA VAL A 100 4.81 5.46 18.28
C VAL A 100 5.79 6.64 18.22
N PRO A 101 6.56 6.81 17.13
CA PRO A 101 7.49 7.92 17.00
C PRO A 101 6.79 9.30 17.02
N PRO A 102 7.56 10.40 17.18
CA PRO A 102 7.02 11.74 17.02
C PRO A 102 6.32 11.91 15.67
N SER A 103 5.18 12.60 15.69
CA SER A 103 4.44 12.89 14.46
C SER A 103 5.19 13.91 13.60
N VAL A 104 5.12 13.71 12.30
CA VAL A 104 5.65 14.62 11.27
C VAL A 104 4.51 15.18 10.42
N THR A 105 4.76 16.30 9.76
CA THR A 105 3.85 16.80 8.73
C THR A 105 3.79 15.80 7.59
N GLY A 106 2.63 15.19 7.39
CA GLY A 106 2.43 14.17 6.36
C GLY A 106 2.33 14.76 4.95
N PRO A 107 2.73 14.00 3.92
CA PRO A 107 2.48 14.34 2.51
C PRO A 107 0.98 14.35 2.20
N ALA A 108 0.60 14.94 1.06
CA ALA A 108 -0.80 15.13 0.68
C ALA A 108 -1.64 13.82 0.69
N TRP A 109 -1.04 12.68 0.31
CA TRP A 109 -1.74 11.39 0.32
C TRP A 109 -2.21 10.98 1.72
N ALA A 110 -1.50 11.41 2.78
CA ALA A 110 -1.84 11.03 4.15
C ALA A 110 -3.24 11.51 4.51
N GLY A 111 -3.74 12.60 3.92
CA GLY A 111 -5.11 13.11 4.10
C GLY A 111 -6.20 12.35 3.34
N VAL A 112 -5.84 11.45 2.42
CA VAL A 112 -6.78 10.76 1.52
C VAL A 112 -6.60 9.26 1.67
N LEU A 113 -7.20 8.69 2.72
CA LEU A 113 -7.14 7.26 3.00
C LEU A 113 -8.32 6.49 2.39
N PRO A 114 -8.16 5.18 2.09
CA PRO A 114 -9.27 4.33 1.70
C PRO A 114 -10.32 4.27 2.81
N PRO A 115 -11.62 4.13 2.47
CA PRO A 115 -12.67 3.98 3.48
C PRO A 115 -12.44 2.71 4.31
N ARG A 116 -12.95 2.74 5.55
CA ARG A 116 -12.83 1.61 6.48
C ARG A 116 -13.81 0.50 6.11
N GLU A 117 -15.04 0.90 5.78
CA GLU A 117 -16.18 0.03 5.52
C GLU A 117 -16.75 0.27 4.10
N GLY A 118 -17.83 -0.45 3.76
CA GLY A 118 -18.50 -0.33 2.46
C GLY A 118 -17.80 -1.07 1.31
N TRP A 119 -16.82 -1.93 1.62
CA TRP A 119 -16.13 -2.75 0.65
C TRP A 119 -17.00 -3.91 0.16
N ARG A 120 -17.18 -4.01 -1.16
CA ARG A 120 -17.83 -5.15 -1.81
C ARG A 120 -16.79 -5.95 -2.59
N ARG A 121 -16.79 -7.27 -2.45
CA ARG A 121 -15.98 -8.17 -3.29
C ARG A 121 -16.52 -8.17 -4.71
N VAL A 122 -15.66 -7.85 -5.67
CA VAL A 122 -15.99 -7.75 -7.10
C VAL A 122 -15.28 -8.81 -7.93
N ALA A 123 -14.15 -9.33 -7.45
CA ALA A 123 -13.45 -10.47 -8.04
C ALA A 123 -12.67 -11.23 -6.96
N GLU A 124 -12.31 -12.46 -7.28
CA GLU A 124 -11.43 -13.30 -6.49
C GLU A 124 -10.50 -14.03 -7.46
N MET A 125 -9.21 -14.11 -7.10
CA MET A 125 -8.17 -14.60 -8.00
C MET A 125 -7.21 -15.52 -7.25
N GLU A 126 -6.67 -16.50 -7.96
CA GLU A 126 -5.58 -17.33 -7.43
C GLU A 126 -4.32 -16.50 -7.21
N ALA A 127 -3.68 -16.63 -6.05
CA ALA A 127 -2.46 -15.87 -5.74
C ALA A 127 -1.32 -16.21 -6.72
N THR A 128 -1.26 -17.45 -7.19
CA THR A 128 -0.34 -17.89 -8.26
C THR A 128 -0.52 -17.08 -9.53
N ALA A 129 -1.75 -16.94 -10.02
CA ALA A 129 -2.07 -16.17 -11.22
C ALA A 129 -1.69 -14.68 -11.06
N VAL A 130 -1.99 -14.09 -9.90
CA VAL A 130 -1.61 -12.69 -9.62
C VAL A 130 -0.09 -12.51 -9.57
N ARG A 131 0.65 -13.45 -8.98
CA ARG A 131 2.12 -13.44 -8.96
C ARG A 131 2.72 -13.59 -10.36
N GLU A 132 2.17 -14.47 -11.19
CA GLU A 132 2.61 -14.62 -12.58
C GLU A 132 2.37 -13.36 -13.42
N VAL A 133 1.25 -12.66 -13.19
CA VAL A 133 1.00 -11.36 -13.80
C VAL A 133 2.02 -10.33 -13.35
N ALA A 134 2.34 -10.29 -12.05
CA ALA A 134 3.38 -9.41 -11.52
C ALA A 134 4.75 -9.68 -12.17
N ALA A 135 5.15 -10.95 -12.24
CA ALA A 135 6.43 -11.37 -12.80
C ALA A 135 6.53 -11.03 -14.29
N ARG A 136 5.47 -11.30 -15.07
CA ARG A 136 5.41 -10.96 -16.50
C ARG A 136 5.53 -9.46 -16.73
N ALA A 137 4.81 -8.65 -15.96
CA ALA A 137 4.84 -7.20 -16.13
C ALA A 137 6.22 -6.62 -15.73
N VAL A 138 6.86 -7.13 -14.67
CA VAL A 138 8.24 -6.74 -14.30
C VAL A 138 9.24 -7.14 -15.38
N ALA A 139 9.13 -8.33 -15.96
CA ALA A 139 9.97 -8.79 -17.05
C ALA A 139 9.80 -7.90 -18.30
N GLU A 140 8.56 -7.58 -18.69
CA GLU A 140 8.27 -6.69 -19.81
C GLU A 140 8.85 -5.28 -19.58
N PHE A 141 8.68 -4.72 -18.38
CA PHE A 141 9.26 -3.41 -18.05
C PHE A 141 10.78 -3.40 -18.23
N ARG A 142 11.44 -4.45 -17.74
CA ARG A 142 12.89 -4.60 -17.83
C ARG A 142 13.34 -4.74 -19.28
N GLU A 143 12.73 -5.63 -20.04
CA GLU A 143 13.03 -5.85 -21.46
C GLU A 143 12.87 -4.55 -22.27
N ARG A 144 11.74 -3.86 -22.09
CA ARG A 144 11.48 -2.59 -22.79
C ARG A 144 12.48 -1.51 -22.39
N THR A 145 12.79 -1.40 -21.09
CA THR A 145 13.81 -0.47 -20.59
C THR A 145 15.19 -0.79 -21.16
N GLU A 146 15.55 -2.07 -21.31
CA GLU A 146 16.80 -2.55 -21.90
C GLU A 146 16.89 -2.26 -23.41
N SER A 147 15.76 -2.33 -24.12
CA SER A 147 15.67 -2.03 -25.55
C SER A 147 15.73 -0.53 -25.92
N LEU A 148 15.61 0.37 -24.94
CA LEU A 148 15.76 1.81 -25.17
C LEU A 148 17.22 2.12 -25.53
N VAL A 149 17.41 2.79 -26.68
CA VAL A 149 18.71 3.32 -27.08
C VAL A 149 19.26 4.27 -25.99
N PRO A 150 20.58 4.30 -25.73
CA PRO A 150 21.15 5.08 -24.62
C PRO A 150 20.72 6.55 -24.59
N GLU A 151 20.54 7.17 -25.76
CA GLU A 151 20.15 8.58 -25.93
C GLU A 151 18.67 8.84 -25.58
N ARG A 152 17.83 7.79 -25.57
CA ARG A 152 16.40 7.83 -25.21
C ARG A 152 16.11 7.18 -23.86
N ARG A 153 17.15 6.86 -23.08
CA ARG A 153 17.01 6.39 -21.70
C ARG A 153 16.91 7.58 -20.73
N GLY A 154 16.16 8.61 -21.13
CA GLY A 154 15.88 9.76 -20.29
C GLY A 154 14.84 9.41 -19.23
N ARG A 155 14.78 10.24 -18.17
CA ARG A 155 13.81 10.07 -17.09
C ARG A 155 12.37 10.09 -17.61
N ALA A 156 12.09 10.97 -18.57
CA ALA A 156 10.77 11.14 -19.15
C ALA A 156 10.28 9.90 -19.93
N GLU A 157 11.14 9.25 -20.73
CA GLU A 157 10.75 8.03 -21.43
C GLU A 157 10.51 6.87 -20.47
N LEU A 158 11.33 6.74 -19.41
CA LEU A 158 11.14 5.71 -18.39
C LEU A 158 9.85 5.92 -17.61
N ASP A 159 9.53 7.17 -17.25
CA ASP A 159 8.28 7.51 -16.57
C ASP A 159 7.06 7.26 -17.47
N ALA A 160 7.15 7.59 -18.76
CA ALA A 160 6.09 7.31 -19.73
C ALA A 160 5.89 5.80 -19.93
N LEU A 161 6.97 5.04 -20.05
CA LEU A 161 6.93 3.57 -20.14
C LEU A 161 6.32 2.96 -18.88
N ALA A 162 6.71 3.45 -17.71
CA ALA A 162 6.15 3.01 -16.44
C ALA A 162 4.64 3.33 -16.35
N GLU A 163 4.23 4.55 -16.73
CA GLU A 163 2.81 4.92 -16.74
C GLU A 163 2.01 4.03 -17.69
N GLU A 164 2.49 3.83 -18.92
CA GLU A 164 1.84 2.99 -19.93
C GLU A 164 1.66 1.54 -19.43
N LEU A 165 2.71 0.95 -18.85
CA LEU A 165 2.66 -0.44 -18.42
C LEU A 165 1.85 -0.63 -17.13
N TRP A 166 2.11 0.19 -16.12
CA TRP A 166 1.50 0.00 -14.79
C TRP A 166 0.03 0.45 -14.75
N SER A 167 -0.40 1.31 -15.67
CA SER A 167 -1.82 1.68 -15.80
C SER A 167 -2.69 0.61 -16.46
N ARG A 168 -2.11 -0.41 -17.09
CA ARG A 168 -2.87 -1.50 -17.73
C ARG A 168 -3.78 -2.21 -16.71
N PRO A 169 -4.99 -2.61 -17.11
CA PRO A 169 -5.90 -3.34 -16.22
C PRO A 169 -5.34 -4.72 -15.85
N LEU A 170 -5.62 -5.17 -14.63
CA LEU A 170 -5.34 -6.54 -14.20
C LEU A 170 -6.32 -7.51 -14.89
N PRO A 171 -5.83 -8.47 -15.70
CA PRO A 171 -6.70 -9.47 -16.33
C PRO A 171 -7.46 -10.28 -15.28
N GLY A 172 -8.79 -10.35 -15.38
CA GLY A 172 -9.65 -11.07 -14.43
C GLY A 172 -9.86 -10.37 -13.07
N GLY A 173 -9.21 -9.22 -12.83
CA GLY A 173 -9.28 -8.48 -11.56
C GLY A 173 -10.50 -7.58 -11.39
N GLY A 174 -11.45 -7.59 -12.33
CA GLY A 174 -12.57 -6.64 -12.35
C GLY A 174 -12.15 -5.22 -12.79
N ALA A 175 -13.12 -4.32 -12.85
CA ALA A 175 -12.89 -2.95 -13.32
C ALA A 175 -12.07 -2.13 -12.30
N GLY A 176 -11.06 -1.41 -12.80
CA GLY A 176 -10.35 -0.36 -12.05
C GLY A 176 -9.07 -0.80 -11.33
N VAL A 177 -8.81 -2.10 -11.15
CA VAL A 177 -7.50 -2.57 -10.63
C VAL A 177 -6.50 -2.64 -11.77
N THR A 178 -5.34 -2.02 -11.56
CA THR A 178 -4.26 -1.96 -12.55
C THR A 178 -3.06 -2.80 -12.15
N LEU A 179 -2.15 -3.04 -13.10
CA LEU A 179 -0.88 -3.71 -12.85
C LEU A 179 -0.03 -2.97 -11.81
N ARG A 180 -0.23 -1.67 -11.62
CA ARG A 180 0.39 -0.88 -10.56
C ARG A 180 0.07 -1.38 -9.16
N VAL A 181 -1.21 -1.73 -8.92
CA VAL A 181 -1.65 -2.28 -7.63
C VAL A 181 -0.98 -3.64 -7.39
N VAL A 182 -0.89 -4.46 -8.43
CA VAL A 182 -0.24 -5.77 -8.40
C VAL A 182 1.26 -5.64 -8.16
N HIS A 183 1.94 -4.72 -8.86
CA HIS A 183 3.36 -4.44 -8.68
C HIS A 183 3.65 -3.97 -7.25
N ALA A 184 2.83 -3.06 -6.71
CA ALA A 184 2.96 -2.60 -5.33
C ALA A 184 2.80 -3.75 -4.33
N ALA A 185 1.80 -4.61 -4.51
CA ALA A 185 1.58 -5.77 -3.65
C ALA A 185 2.78 -6.74 -3.71
N HIS A 186 3.34 -6.98 -4.90
CA HIS A 186 4.54 -7.80 -5.08
C HIS A 186 5.77 -7.17 -4.41
N ALA A 187 6.07 -5.91 -4.72
CA ALA A 187 7.25 -5.19 -4.23
C ALA A 187 7.25 -4.99 -2.70
N LEU A 188 6.07 -4.94 -2.08
CA LEU A 188 5.89 -4.86 -0.63
C LEU A 188 5.69 -6.21 0.04
N GLY A 189 5.76 -7.30 -0.72
CA GLY A 189 5.71 -8.68 -0.22
C GLY A 189 4.35 -9.11 0.32
N PHE A 190 3.26 -8.54 -0.20
CA PHE A 190 1.90 -9.00 0.07
C PHE A 190 1.50 -10.21 -0.77
N LEU A 191 2.35 -10.62 -1.71
CA LEU A 191 2.22 -11.80 -2.55
C LEU A 191 3.45 -12.70 -2.40
N PRO A 192 3.71 -13.26 -1.20
CA PRO A 192 4.87 -14.13 -1.00
C PRO A 192 4.78 -15.37 -1.88
N ALA A 193 5.94 -15.92 -2.22
CA ALA A 193 6.01 -17.19 -2.91
C ALA A 193 5.54 -18.32 -1.97
N ARG A 194 4.78 -19.26 -2.50
CA ARG A 194 4.39 -20.46 -1.77
C ARG A 194 5.62 -21.24 -1.35
N ARG A 195 5.72 -21.60 -0.05
CA ARG A 195 6.76 -22.53 0.40
C ARG A 195 6.26 -23.96 0.26
N SER A 196 7.17 -24.88 -0.09
CA SER A 196 6.87 -26.30 -0.15
C SER A 196 6.37 -26.80 1.21
N GLY A 197 5.17 -27.38 1.23
CA GLY A 197 4.52 -27.89 2.46
C GLY A 197 3.49 -26.96 3.11
N GLU A 198 3.30 -25.74 2.61
CA GLU A 198 2.20 -24.87 3.06
C GLU A 198 0.86 -25.29 2.42
N ALA A 199 -0.25 -24.97 3.11
CA ALA A 199 -1.61 -25.10 2.60
C ALA A 199 -1.79 -24.35 1.26
N ALA A 200 -2.96 -24.53 0.61
CA ALA A 200 -3.26 -23.77 -0.61
C ALA A 200 -3.07 -22.27 -0.36
N ASP A 201 -2.58 -21.55 -1.39
CA ASP A 201 -2.45 -20.10 -1.31
C ASP A 201 -3.83 -19.49 -0.98
N GLU A 202 -3.83 -18.50 -0.09
CA GLU A 202 -5.04 -17.73 0.16
C GLU A 202 -5.42 -16.97 -1.12
N ALA A 203 -6.71 -17.04 -1.49
CA ALA A 203 -7.22 -16.32 -2.64
C ALA A 203 -7.05 -14.80 -2.48
N VAL A 204 -6.69 -14.13 -3.57
CA VAL A 204 -6.56 -12.69 -3.63
C VAL A 204 -7.93 -12.08 -3.90
N ALA A 205 -8.44 -11.32 -2.93
CA ALA A 205 -9.73 -10.65 -3.06
C ALA A 205 -9.57 -9.26 -3.71
N VAL A 206 -10.40 -8.97 -4.70
CA VAL A 206 -10.57 -7.61 -5.23
C VAL A 206 -11.85 -7.01 -4.69
N LEU A 207 -11.71 -5.84 -4.08
CA LEU A 207 -12.77 -5.13 -3.38
C LEU A 207 -12.96 -3.73 -3.98
N ALA A 208 -14.20 -3.24 -4.01
CA ALA A 208 -14.53 -1.88 -4.42
C ALA A 208 -15.37 -1.15 -3.36
N ALA A 209 -15.12 0.16 -3.18
CA ALA A 209 -15.87 1.04 -2.30
C ALA A 209 -15.86 2.49 -2.84
N GLY A 210 -16.96 2.92 -3.47
CA GLY A 210 -17.01 4.22 -4.15
C GLY A 210 -15.93 4.33 -5.23
N PRO A 211 -15.06 5.37 -5.22
CA PRO A 211 -13.98 5.51 -6.19
C PRO A 211 -12.76 4.62 -5.87
N TRP A 212 -12.81 3.80 -4.81
CA TRP A 212 -11.68 2.99 -4.41
C TRP A 212 -11.78 1.55 -4.90
N VAL A 213 -10.64 1.02 -5.32
CA VAL A 213 -10.41 -0.42 -5.52
C VAL A 213 -9.30 -0.88 -4.57
N ARG A 214 -9.35 -2.15 -4.16
CA ARG A 214 -8.37 -2.74 -3.25
C ARG A 214 -8.09 -4.19 -3.65
N LEU A 215 -6.82 -4.52 -3.75
CA LEU A 215 -6.32 -5.89 -3.81
C LEU A 215 -5.91 -6.30 -2.40
N ARG A 216 -6.54 -7.33 -1.84
CA ARG A 216 -6.32 -7.81 -0.47
C ARG A 216 -5.79 -9.25 -0.47
N THR A 217 -4.80 -9.50 0.39
CA THR A 217 -4.26 -10.82 0.73
C THR A 217 -4.17 -10.95 2.26
N GLY A 218 -3.86 -12.14 2.78
CA GLY A 218 -3.58 -12.32 4.21
C GLY A 218 -2.36 -11.54 4.72
N TYR A 219 -1.49 -11.08 3.82
CA TYR A 219 -0.26 -10.36 4.17
C TYR A 219 -0.43 -8.83 4.13
N GLY A 220 -1.57 -8.32 3.69
CA GLY A 220 -1.82 -6.88 3.56
C GLY A 220 -2.71 -6.56 2.36
N SER A 221 -2.88 -5.27 2.09
CA SER A 221 -3.65 -4.85 0.92
C SER A 221 -3.07 -3.61 0.25
N VAL A 222 -3.32 -3.48 -1.04
CA VAL A 222 -3.02 -2.26 -1.79
C VAL A 222 -4.33 -1.68 -2.30
N ALA A 223 -4.57 -0.43 -1.96
CA ALA A 223 -5.71 0.34 -2.43
C ALA A 223 -5.27 1.39 -3.45
N MET A 224 -6.13 1.64 -4.42
CA MET A 224 -5.97 2.71 -5.40
C MET A 224 -7.30 3.45 -5.48
N ARG A 225 -7.25 4.77 -5.62
CA ARG A 225 -8.42 5.55 -5.97
C ARG A 225 -8.47 5.65 -7.48
N GLY A 226 -9.50 5.09 -8.09
CA GLY A 226 -9.75 5.27 -9.52
C GLY A 226 -9.98 6.73 -9.84
N ALA A 227 -9.69 7.11 -11.10
CA ALA A 227 -10.13 8.40 -11.61
C ALA A 227 -11.67 8.41 -11.57
N SER A 228 -12.25 9.36 -10.82
CA SER A 228 -13.68 9.57 -10.87
C SER A 228 -14.03 10.05 -12.29
N ALA A 229 -15.15 9.59 -12.86
CA ALA A 229 -15.69 10.16 -14.09
C ALA A 229 -15.92 11.69 -14.00
N ALA A 230 -15.92 12.26 -12.79
CA ALA A 230 -16.04 13.69 -12.52
C ALA A 230 -14.72 14.49 -12.62
N SER A 231 -13.57 13.86 -12.87
CA SER A 231 -12.28 14.58 -13.04
C SER A 231 -12.15 15.32 -14.39
N GLY A 232 -13.21 15.33 -15.22
CA GLY A 232 -13.27 16.02 -16.50
C GLY A 232 -13.85 17.44 -16.49
N LEU A 233 -14.09 18.06 -15.33
CA LEU A 233 -14.47 19.48 -15.27
C LEU A 233 -13.23 20.36 -15.42
N THR A 234 -12.67 20.41 -16.63
CA THR A 234 -11.82 21.52 -17.04
C THR A 234 -12.69 22.76 -17.15
N VAL A 235 -12.59 23.66 -16.18
CA VAL A 235 -13.15 25.01 -16.30
C VAL A 235 -12.27 25.76 -17.31
N SER A 236 -12.73 25.89 -18.55
CA SER A 236 -12.13 26.82 -19.50
C SER A 236 -12.51 28.24 -19.08
N PRO A 237 -11.57 29.13 -18.71
CA PRO A 237 -11.89 30.54 -18.51
C PRO A 237 -12.12 31.17 -19.88
N GLY A 238 -13.36 31.12 -20.36
CA GLY A 238 -13.78 31.82 -21.56
C GLY A 238 -14.48 33.12 -21.21
N MET A 239 -13.78 34.24 -21.32
CA MET A 239 -14.31 35.51 -21.87
C MET A 239 -13.21 36.57 -21.90
N THR A 240 -12.62 36.75 -23.08
CA THR A 240 -11.98 38.01 -23.45
C THR A 240 -13.07 39.03 -23.72
N VAL A 241 -13.17 40.06 -22.87
CA VAL A 241 -13.91 41.29 -23.20
C VAL A 241 -12.92 42.22 -23.90
N SER A 242 -13.18 42.53 -25.17
CA SER A 242 -12.53 43.64 -25.87
C SER A 242 -13.46 44.86 -25.91
N PRO A 243 -12.91 46.08 -25.85
CA PRO A 243 -13.63 47.30 -25.53
C PRO A 243 -14.34 47.93 -26.74
N VAL A 244 -15.31 48.81 -26.45
CA VAL A 244 -15.86 49.82 -27.37
C VAL A 244 -15.18 51.15 -27.09
#